data_AF-A0A9P6VR64-F1
#
_entry.id   AF-A0A9P6VR64-F1
#
_cell.length_a   1.000
_cell.length_b   1.000
_cell.length_c   1.000
_cell.angle_alpha   90.00
_cell.angle_beta   90.00
_cell.angle_gamma   90.00
#
_symmetry.space_group_name_H-M   'P 1'
#
loop_
_entity.id
_entity.type
_entity.pdbx_description
1 polymer ?
#
loop_
_entity_poly.entity_id
_entity_poly.type
_entity_poly.pdbx_seq_one_letter_code
_entity_poly.pdbx_strand_id
1 'polypeptide(L)'
;MEPQQSDSKSTGEAPATSSDPPIALRVPAELWALVSRTLKYVDLKRLARVCKAFKAIFEHPRYKLRLFLKPPTGQLQAGKGLAIHPMLDLVNFVFCEDVNKAEILRGEGEDLNAFDYPAADEFATAPACTKLKLEMNERKCGTVTNQNGVTVRQVMKRAIKYWTGTVTGNVANQVRRQWGWAADHPVTRRYTLGDHCFFEGWDYAKVQADGSTVVLASHWFGS
;
A
#
# COMPACT_ATOMS: atom_id res chain seq x y z
N MET A 1 -17.15 -37.11 -66.95
CA MET A 1 -17.77 -36.15 -66.03
C MET A 1 -16.64 -35.44 -65.29
N GLU A 2 -16.41 -34.17 -65.63
CA GLU A 2 -15.72 -33.20 -64.76
C GLU A 2 -16.58 -32.96 -63.49
N PRO A 3 -16.00 -32.50 -62.36
CA PRO A 3 -15.56 -31.10 -62.20
C PRO A 3 -14.18 -30.95 -61.54
N GLN A 4 -13.31 -30.08 -62.07
CA GLN A 4 -13.16 -28.65 -61.78
C GLN A 4 -12.82 -28.30 -60.32
N GLN A 5 -11.56 -27.88 -60.13
CA GLN A 5 -11.06 -27.11 -59.00
C GLN A 5 -11.86 -25.81 -58.82
N SER A 6 -12.28 -25.53 -57.60
CA SER A 6 -12.64 -24.18 -57.17
C SER A 6 -11.75 -23.77 -56.01
N ASP A 7 -10.75 -22.94 -56.32
CA ASP A 7 -10.07 -22.08 -55.37
C ASP A 7 -11.11 -21.29 -54.56
N SER A 8 -11.10 -21.46 -53.23
CA SER A 8 -11.77 -20.53 -52.32
C SER A 8 -10.71 -19.86 -51.47
N LYS A 9 -10.09 -18.84 -52.05
CA LYS A 9 -9.35 -17.81 -51.31
C LYS A 9 -10.36 -17.10 -50.41
N SER A 10 -10.38 -17.49 -49.14
CA SER A 10 -11.09 -16.76 -48.10
C SER A 10 -10.46 -15.38 -47.96
N THR A 11 -11.02 -14.37 -48.63
CA THR A 11 -10.85 -12.96 -48.32
C THR A 11 -11.42 -12.70 -46.93
N GLY A 12 -10.61 -12.94 -45.90
CA GLY A 12 -10.87 -12.40 -44.58
C GLY A 12 -10.71 -10.89 -44.65
N GLU A 13 -11.82 -10.18 -44.85
CA GLU A 13 -11.90 -8.75 -44.56
C GLU A 13 -11.37 -8.53 -43.14
N ALA A 14 -10.31 -7.73 -43.02
CA ALA A 14 -9.86 -7.22 -41.74
C ALA A 14 -11.05 -6.48 -41.09
N PRO A 15 -11.35 -6.70 -39.81
CA PRO A 15 -12.48 -6.04 -39.16
C PRO A 15 -12.29 -4.53 -39.30
N ALA A 16 -13.32 -3.87 -39.84
CA ALA A 16 -13.34 -2.43 -39.99
C ALA A 16 -12.98 -1.79 -38.64
N THR A 17 -11.81 -1.16 -38.58
CA THR A 17 -11.41 -0.37 -37.43
C THR A 17 -12.42 0.75 -37.28
N SER A 18 -13.32 0.63 -36.31
CA SER A 18 -14.20 1.72 -35.87
C SER A 18 -13.39 3.00 -35.77
N SER A 19 -13.69 3.99 -36.63
CA SER A 19 -13.07 5.32 -36.61
C SER A 19 -13.40 6.09 -35.34
N ASP A 20 -14.48 5.71 -34.68
CA ASP A 20 -14.89 6.36 -33.47
C ASP A 20 -13.99 5.96 -32.30
N PRO A 21 -13.62 6.92 -31.43
CA PRO A 21 -12.85 6.62 -30.22
C PRO A 21 -13.61 5.60 -29.36
N PRO A 22 -12.92 4.76 -28.55
CA PRO A 22 -13.57 3.85 -27.63
C PRO A 22 -14.70 4.52 -26.84
N ILE A 23 -15.82 3.82 -26.58
CA ILE A 23 -16.99 4.37 -25.87
C ILE A 23 -16.57 5.08 -24.57
N ALA A 24 -15.59 4.52 -23.86
CA ALA A 24 -15.04 5.09 -22.64
C ALA A 24 -14.48 6.52 -22.81
N LEU A 25 -14.00 6.88 -24.01
CA LEU A 25 -13.50 8.21 -24.35
C LEU A 25 -14.57 9.15 -24.93
N ARG A 26 -15.77 8.62 -25.26
CA ARG A 26 -16.93 9.42 -25.68
C ARG A 26 -17.74 9.94 -24.50
N VAL A 27 -17.54 9.36 -23.31
CA VAL A 27 -18.19 9.78 -22.08
C VAL A 27 -17.59 11.12 -21.59
N PRO A 28 -18.40 12.16 -21.36
CA PRO A 28 -17.93 13.45 -20.87
C PRO A 28 -17.16 13.37 -19.54
N ALA A 29 -16.25 14.32 -19.33
CA ALA A 29 -15.40 14.36 -18.14
C ALA A 29 -16.22 14.49 -16.83
N GLU A 30 -17.40 15.07 -16.90
CA GLU A 30 -18.36 15.22 -15.81
C GLU A 30 -18.93 13.86 -15.38
N LEU A 31 -19.27 12.99 -16.34
CA LEU A 31 -19.74 11.64 -16.03
C LEU A 31 -18.60 10.78 -15.47
N TRP A 32 -17.39 10.90 -16.02
CA TRP A 32 -16.21 10.28 -15.42
C TRP A 32 -15.92 10.79 -14.01
N ALA A 33 -16.20 12.07 -13.72
CA ALA A 33 -16.15 12.60 -12.37
C ALA A 33 -17.12 11.86 -11.45
N LEU A 34 -18.35 11.61 -11.88
CA LEU A 34 -19.35 10.88 -11.10
C LEU A 34 -18.93 9.43 -10.88
N VAL A 35 -18.54 8.70 -11.93
CA VAL A 35 -18.06 7.31 -11.83
C VAL A 35 -16.85 7.24 -10.89
N SER A 36 -15.89 8.15 -11.04
CA SER A 36 -14.70 8.13 -10.21
C SER A 36 -14.97 8.31 -8.72
N ARG A 37 -16.12 8.90 -8.31
CA ARG A 37 -16.47 9.07 -6.89
C ARG A 37 -16.70 7.74 -6.19
N THR A 38 -17.10 6.69 -6.91
CA THR A 38 -17.36 5.36 -6.34
C THR A 38 -16.11 4.48 -6.30
N LEU A 39 -15.06 4.84 -7.04
CA LEU A 39 -13.84 4.03 -7.15
C LEU A 39 -12.94 4.13 -5.91
N LYS A 40 -12.25 3.05 -5.54
CA LYS A 40 -11.21 3.11 -4.50
C LYS A 40 -9.87 3.51 -5.09
N TYR A 41 -8.87 3.77 -4.23
CA TYR A 41 -7.51 4.13 -4.63
C TYR A 41 -6.95 3.22 -5.74
N VAL A 42 -7.04 1.90 -5.55
CA VAL A 42 -6.50 0.91 -6.50
C VAL A 42 -7.20 1.02 -7.85
N ASP A 43 -8.52 1.19 -7.85
CA ASP A 43 -9.32 1.29 -9.08
C ASP A 43 -9.04 2.59 -9.83
N LEU A 44 -8.87 3.71 -9.10
CA LEU A 44 -8.46 4.98 -9.68
C LEU A 44 -7.09 4.86 -10.35
N LYS A 45 -6.11 4.23 -9.68
CA LYS A 45 -4.77 3.99 -10.25
C LYS A 45 -4.82 3.07 -11.46
N ARG A 46 -5.65 2.02 -11.44
CA ARG A 46 -5.85 1.12 -12.59
C ARG A 46 -6.45 1.87 -13.77
N LEU A 47 -7.49 2.66 -13.55
CA LEU A 47 -8.14 3.42 -14.61
C LEU A 47 -7.21 4.48 -15.22
N ALA A 48 -6.39 5.15 -14.39
CA ALA A 48 -5.36 6.08 -14.84
C ALA A 48 -4.32 5.43 -15.78
N ARG A 49 -4.12 4.11 -15.72
CA ARG A 49 -3.17 3.36 -16.56
C ARG A 49 -3.76 2.93 -17.90
N VAL A 50 -5.08 3.01 -18.09
CA VAL A 50 -5.74 2.56 -19.32
C VAL A 50 -5.37 3.45 -20.50
N CYS A 51 -5.40 4.78 -20.34
CA CYS A 51 -5.03 5.72 -21.40
C CYS A 51 -4.64 7.11 -20.86
N LYS A 52 -4.03 7.93 -21.71
CA LYS A 52 -3.61 9.31 -21.38
C LYS A 52 -4.78 10.21 -20.94
N ALA A 53 -5.97 10.02 -21.52
CA ALA A 53 -7.14 10.82 -21.17
C ALA A 53 -7.60 10.55 -19.71
N PHE A 54 -7.65 9.28 -19.29
CA PHE A 54 -7.96 8.96 -17.89
C PHE A 54 -6.89 9.44 -16.93
N LYS A 55 -5.61 9.28 -17.31
CA LYS A 55 -4.51 9.84 -16.52
C LYS A 55 -4.71 11.34 -16.27
N ALA A 56 -4.99 12.12 -17.31
CA ALA A 56 -5.21 13.56 -17.21
C ALA A 56 -6.41 13.93 -16.31
N ILE A 57 -7.51 13.14 -16.35
CA ILE A 57 -8.65 13.35 -15.44
C ILE A 57 -8.20 13.24 -13.99
N PHE A 58 -7.38 12.25 -13.64
CA PHE A 58 -6.95 12.01 -12.25
C PHE A 58 -5.82 12.91 -11.76
N GLU A 59 -5.19 13.67 -12.64
CA GLU A 59 -4.24 14.75 -12.28
C GLU A 59 -4.96 15.98 -11.71
N HIS A 60 -6.29 16.09 -11.91
CA HIS A 60 -7.08 17.21 -11.38
C HIS A 60 -7.00 17.29 -9.83
N PRO A 61 -6.83 18.50 -9.23
CA PRO A 61 -6.63 18.68 -7.80
C PRO A 61 -7.64 17.98 -6.88
N ARG A 62 -8.88 17.80 -7.35
CA ARG A 62 -9.96 17.12 -6.62
C ARG A 62 -9.63 15.67 -6.22
N TYR A 63 -8.73 15.00 -6.94
CA TYR A 63 -8.33 13.63 -6.65
C TYR A 63 -7.13 13.53 -5.71
N LYS A 64 -6.37 14.62 -5.51
CA LYS A 64 -5.14 14.60 -4.71
C LYS A 64 -5.36 14.03 -3.31
N LEU A 65 -6.49 14.33 -2.66
CA LEU A 65 -6.78 13.78 -1.34
C LEU A 65 -7.00 12.26 -1.38
N ARG A 66 -7.77 11.76 -2.35
CA ARG A 66 -8.10 10.33 -2.50
C ARG A 66 -6.94 9.49 -3.04
N LEU A 67 -6.00 10.14 -3.72
CA LEU A 67 -4.76 9.57 -4.20
C LEU A 67 -3.59 9.81 -3.23
N PHE A 68 -3.84 10.32 -2.02
CA PHE A 68 -2.81 10.54 -1.00
C PHE A 68 -1.65 11.45 -1.46
N LEU A 69 -1.96 12.42 -2.33
CA LEU A 69 -1.04 13.42 -2.85
C LEU A 69 -1.29 14.82 -2.27
N LYS A 70 -2.34 15.01 -1.47
CA LYS A 70 -2.65 16.32 -0.88
C LYS A 70 -1.77 16.54 0.36
N PRO A 71 -0.90 17.58 0.37
CA PRO A 71 0.01 17.83 1.48
C PRO A 71 -0.76 18.21 2.77
N PRO A 72 -0.11 18.13 3.93
CA PRO A 72 -0.69 18.57 5.20
C PRO A 72 -1.04 20.06 5.13
N THR A 73 -2.20 20.44 5.67
CA THR A 73 -2.72 21.82 5.64
C THR A 73 -2.72 22.50 7.02
N GLY A 74 -1.99 21.94 7.99
CA GLY A 74 -1.94 22.42 9.37
C GLY A 74 -2.45 21.38 10.37
N GLN A 75 -3.06 21.85 11.47
CA GLN A 75 -3.59 20.99 12.52
C GLN A 75 -4.79 20.17 12.03
N LEU A 76 -4.85 18.93 12.50
CA LEU A 76 -5.94 18.01 12.26
C LEU A 76 -6.93 18.08 13.44
N GLN A 77 -8.19 17.84 13.15
CA GLN A 77 -9.22 17.78 14.19
C GLN A 77 -8.96 16.58 15.12
N ALA A 78 -8.84 16.83 16.41
CA ALA A 78 -8.65 15.80 17.43
C ALA A 78 -9.75 14.73 17.35
N GLY A 79 -9.36 13.47 17.56
CA GLY A 79 -10.27 12.31 17.52
C GLY A 79 -10.69 11.86 16.12
N LYS A 80 -10.39 12.63 15.06
CA LYS A 80 -10.76 12.29 13.69
C LYS A 80 -10.02 11.03 13.20
N GLY A 81 -10.76 10.13 12.57
CA GLY A 81 -10.20 9.02 11.79
C GLY A 81 -9.68 9.51 10.44
N LEU A 82 -8.50 9.04 10.04
CA LEU A 82 -7.90 9.30 8.74
C LEU A 82 -7.94 8.02 7.90
N ALA A 83 -8.07 8.17 6.59
CA ALA A 83 -7.89 7.03 5.70
C ALA A 83 -6.42 6.60 5.70
N ILE A 84 -6.17 5.30 5.74
CA ILE A 84 -4.83 4.69 5.66
C ILE A 84 -4.52 4.39 4.19
N HIS A 85 -3.28 4.63 3.78
CA HIS A 85 -2.85 4.33 2.42
C HIS A 85 -2.88 2.81 2.16
N PRO A 86 -3.64 2.30 1.16
CA PRO A 86 -3.85 0.85 0.98
C PRO A 86 -2.59 0.03 0.74
N MET A 87 -1.52 0.66 0.24
CA MET A 87 -0.23 0.00 0.10
C MET A 87 0.36 -0.51 1.43
N LEU A 88 0.01 0.12 2.55
CA LEU A 88 0.47 -0.30 3.87
C LEU A 88 -0.12 -1.65 4.29
N ASP A 89 -1.24 -2.08 3.70
CA ASP A 89 -1.83 -3.41 3.95
C ASP A 89 -1.24 -4.51 3.06
N LEU A 90 -0.43 -4.14 2.05
CA LEU A 90 0.14 -5.09 1.10
C LEU A 90 1.48 -5.68 1.57
N VAL A 91 2.09 -5.12 2.60
CA VAL A 91 3.43 -5.48 3.08
C VAL A 91 3.34 -6.16 4.43
N ASN A 92 4.04 -7.28 4.58
CA ASN A 92 4.21 -7.92 5.87
C ASN A 92 5.45 -7.37 6.59
N PHE A 93 5.23 -6.43 7.51
CA PHE A 93 6.30 -5.75 8.23
C PHE A 93 7.10 -6.63 9.19
N VAL A 94 6.52 -7.78 9.60
CA VAL A 94 7.11 -8.67 10.61
C VAL A 94 8.19 -9.56 10.00
N PHE A 95 8.00 -9.95 8.74
CA PHE A 95 8.87 -10.87 8.03
C PHE A 95 9.94 -10.19 7.17
N CYS A 96 9.81 -8.89 6.89
CA CYS A 96 10.86 -8.14 6.20
C CYS A 96 12.14 -8.09 7.05
N GLU A 97 13.26 -8.56 6.49
CA GLU A 97 14.56 -8.61 7.18
C GLU A 97 15.46 -7.41 6.87
N ASP A 98 15.23 -6.73 5.74
CA ASP A 98 15.98 -5.55 5.31
C ASP A 98 15.10 -4.29 5.35
N VAL A 99 15.56 -3.24 6.02
CA VAL A 99 14.88 -1.93 6.07
C VAL A 99 14.78 -1.25 4.69
N ASN A 100 15.55 -1.71 3.70
CA ASN A 100 15.52 -1.22 2.33
C ASN A 100 14.80 -2.16 1.35
N LYS A 101 14.18 -3.25 1.84
CA LYS A 101 13.29 -4.12 1.07
C LYS A 101 11.95 -4.25 1.80
N ALA A 102 10.85 -3.91 1.14
CA ALA A 102 9.51 -4.05 1.70
C ALA A 102 8.71 -5.01 0.80
N GLU A 103 8.71 -6.29 1.16
CA GLU A 103 8.11 -7.34 0.33
C GLU A 103 6.58 -7.26 0.33
N ILE A 104 6.00 -7.25 -0.87
CA ILE A 104 4.56 -7.33 -1.06
C ILE A 104 4.13 -8.79 -1.06
N LEU A 105 3.12 -9.12 -0.25
CA LEU A 105 2.51 -10.44 -0.26
C LEU A 105 1.71 -10.64 -1.55
N ARG A 106 2.20 -11.49 -2.47
CA ARG A 106 1.46 -11.93 -3.67
C ARG A 106 1.63 -13.43 -3.92
N GLY A 107 1.02 -14.29 -3.10
CA GLY A 107 0.94 -15.74 -3.39
C GLY A 107 2.27 -16.37 -3.85
N GLU A 108 2.20 -17.40 -4.68
CA GLU A 108 3.38 -17.94 -5.39
C GLU A 108 3.76 -17.00 -6.54
N GLY A 109 4.94 -16.38 -6.47
CA GLY A 109 5.43 -15.44 -7.48
C GLY A 109 6.75 -14.76 -7.08
N GLU A 110 7.22 -13.85 -7.93
CA GLU A 110 8.43 -13.04 -7.67
C GLU A 110 8.24 -12.08 -6.49
N ASP A 111 9.29 -11.92 -5.67
CA ASP A 111 9.37 -10.94 -4.60
C ASP A 111 9.24 -9.51 -5.15
N LEU A 112 8.04 -8.93 -5.06
CA LEU A 112 7.83 -7.53 -5.41
C LEU A 112 8.25 -6.63 -4.24
N ASN A 113 9.12 -5.66 -4.50
CA ASN A 113 9.49 -4.64 -3.52
C ASN A 113 8.54 -3.43 -3.60
N ALA A 114 7.81 -3.15 -2.53
CA ALA A 114 6.93 -1.99 -2.43
C ALA A 114 7.66 -0.68 -2.67
N PHE A 115 8.96 -0.60 -2.34
CA PHE A 115 9.76 0.59 -2.53
C PHE A 115 10.02 0.99 -3.98
N ASP A 116 9.77 0.10 -4.94
CA ASP A 116 9.94 0.35 -6.37
C ASP A 116 8.71 1.05 -6.99
N TYR A 117 7.60 1.14 -6.25
CA TYR A 117 6.37 1.76 -6.74
C TYR A 117 6.26 3.22 -6.26
N PRO A 118 5.76 4.15 -7.09
CA PRO A 118 5.53 5.54 -6.70
C PRO A 118 4.64 5.71 -5.47
N ALA A 119 3.75 4.75 -5.21
CA ALA A 119 2.88 4.71 -4.05
C ALA A 119 3.64 4.72 -2.71
N ALA A 120 4.89 4.27 -2.69
CA ALA A 120 5.73 4.36 -1.49
C ALA A 120 6.06 5.82 -1.11
N ASP A 121 6.07 6.73 -2.08
CA ASP A 121 6.38 8.15 -1.86
C ASP A 121 5.12 9.02 -1.69
N GLU A 122 3.94 8.42 -1.73
CA GLU A 122 2.66 9.06 -1.41
C GLU A 122 2.47 9.18 0.12
N PHE A 123 1.56 10.03 0.57
CA PHE A 123 1.30 10.22 1.99
C PHE A 123 0.67 8.97 2.61
N ALA A 124 1.09 8.62 3.83
CA ALA A 124 0.60 7.43 4.53
C ALA A 124 -0.88 7.54 4.93
N THR A 125 -1.40 8.76 5.03
CA THR A 125 -2.76 9.04 5.48
C THR A 125 -3.43 10.10 4.61
N ALA A 126 -4.76 10.10 4.59
CA ALA A 126 -5.57 11.14 3.98
C ALA A 126 -6.67 11.63 4.95
N PRO A 127 -6.70 12.92 5.34
CA PRO A 127 -5.67 13.94 5.14
C PRO A 127 -4.26 13.54 5.61
N ALA A 128 -3.22 14.08 4.95
CA ALA A 128 -1.83 13.83 5.32
C ALA A 128 -1.49 14.41 6.70
N CYS A 129 -0.75 13.65 7.51
CA CYS A 129 -0.27 14.07 8.83
C CYS A 129 1.24 14.30 8.83
N THR A 130 1.73 15.12 9.76
CA THR A 130 3.17 15.41 9.92
C THR A 130 3.84 14.57 11.01
N LYS A 131 3.08 13.91 11.87
CA LYS A 131 3.59 13.08 12.97
C LYS A 131 2.70 11.85 13.17
N LEU A 132 3.31 10.67 13.07
CA LEU A 132 2.61 9.39 13.11
C LEU A 132 3.33 8.44 14.08
N LYS A 133 2.60 7.98 15.10
CA LYS A 133 3.03 6.95 16.05
C LYS A 133 2.53 5.59 15.55
N LEU A 134 3.43 4.63 15.42
CA LEU A 134 3.12 3.27 15.00
C LEU A 134 2.94 2.41 16.24
N GLU A 135 1.78 1.75 16.32
CA GLU A 135 1.46 0.76 17.34
C GLU A 135 1.04 -0.53 16.63
N MET A 136 1.76 -1.62 16.89
CA MET A 136 1.50 -2.91 16.25
C MET A 136 1.46 -4.01 17.30
N ASN A 137 0.34 -4.74 17.40
CA ASN A 137 0.16 -5.80 18.41
C ASN A 137 0.54 -5.33 19.84
N GLU A 138 -0.04 -4.18 20.26
CA GLU A 138 0.26 -3.47 21.52
C GLU A 138 1.71 -2.96 21.69
N ARG A 139 2.59 -3.22 20.70
CA ARG A 139 3.97 -2.74 20.71
C ARG A 139 4.04 -1.32 20.16
N LYS A 140 4.71 -0.44 20.91
CA LYS A 140 5.06 0.91 20.45
C LYS A 140 6.25 0.82 19.50
N CYS A 141 5.97 0.68 18.20
CA CYS A 141 6.98 0.61 17.15
C CYS A 141 7.71 1.94 16.94
N GLY A 142 7.14 3.03 17.44
CA GLY A 142 7.76 4.35 17.58
C GLY A 142 7.17 5.40 16.66
N THR A 143 7.83 6.55 16.55
CA THR A 143 7.27 7.73 15.87
C THR A 143 8.01 8.06 14.57
N VAL A 144 7.27 8.50 13.56
CA VAL A 144 7.75 9.12 12.32
C VAL A 144 7.27 10.57 12.30
N THR A 145 8.17 11.50 11.99
CA THR A 145 7.85 12.92 11.86
C THR A 145 8.39 13.45 10.54
N ASN A 146 7.55 14.14 9.78
CA ASN A 146 7.91 14.84 8.55
C ASN A 146 6.98 16.04 8.35
N GLN A 147 7.53 17.26 8.37
CA GLN A 147 6.74 18.49 8.23
C GLN A 147 6.07 18.61 6.85
N ASN A 148 6.64 17.97 5.82
CA ASN A 148 6.06 17.95 4.48
C ASN A 148 4.99 16.86 4.32
N GLY A 149 4.72 16.08 5.36
CA GLY A 149 3.79 14.96 5.38
C GLY A 149 4.52 13.61 5.44
N VAL A 150 4.04 12.73 6.32
CA VAL A 150 4.59 11.38 6.49
C VAL A 150 4.23 10.51 5.29
N THR A 151 5.23 9.89 4.65
CA THR A 151 5.02 9.02 3.48
C THR A 151 4.88 7.55 3.87
N VAL A 152 4.29 6.76 2.97
CA VAL A 152 4.20 5.30 3.09
C VAL A 152 5.57 4.68 3.36
N ARG A 153 6.59 5.04 2.56
CA ARG A 153 7.98 4.55 2.70
C ARG A 153 8.53 4.77 4.11
N GLN A 154 8.27 5.95 4.70
CA GLN A 154 8.76 6.26 6.04
C GLN A 154 8.08 5.38 7.11
N VAL A 155 6.77 5.12 6.97
CA VAL A 155 6.03 4.20 7.86
C VAL A 155 6.58 2.78 7.73
N MET A 156 6.71 2.26 6.50
CA MET A 156 7.25 0.91 6.25
C MET A 156 8.65 0.75 6.85
N LYS A 157 9.58 1.68 6.56
CA LYS A 157 10.94 1.65 7.13
C LYS A 157 10.93 1.68 8.64
N ARG A 158 10.03 2.44 9.27
CA ARG A 158 9.95 2.50 10.73
C ARG A 158 9.47 1.19 11.35
N ALA A 159 8.46 0.57 10.75
CA ALA A 159 7.92 -0.72 11.17
C ALA A 159 8.96 -1.84 11.00
N ILE A 160 9.56 -1.96 9.82
CA ILE A 160 10.58 -2.97 9.51
C ILE A 160 11.76 -2.83 10.49
N LYS A 161 12.30 -1.61 10.66
CA LYS A 161 13.39 -1.34 11.62
C LYS A 161 13.04 -1.74 13.05
N TYR A 162 11.78 -1.62 13.46
CA TYR A 162 11.36 -2.07 14.79
C TYR A 162 11.46 -3.59 14.91
N TRP A 163 10.88 -4.33 13.96
CA TRP A 163 10.81 -5.78 14.00
C TRP A 163 12.16 -6.46 13.79
N THR A 164 13.03 -5.89 12.97
CA THR A 164 14.41 -6.39 12.74
C THR A 164 15.39 -6.02 13.84
N GLY A 165 15.00 -5.11 14.75
CA GLY A 165 15.86 -4.73 15.86
C GLY A 165 16.11 -5.90 16.82
N THR A 166 17.36 -6.01 17.28
CA THR A 166 17.79 -7.10 18.17
C THR A 166 17.19 -6.98 19.56
N VAL A 167 16.97 -8.14 20.17
CA VAL A 167 16.56 -8.35 21.56
C VAL A 167 17.74 -9.00 22.29
N THR A 168 17.96 -8.61 23.54
CA THR A 168 19.09 -9.08 24.35
C THR A 168 18.62 -9.56 25.73
N GLY A 169 19.55 -10.12 26.51
CA GLY A 169 19.29 -10.54 27.89
C GLY A 169 18.32 -11.71 27.99
N ASN A 170 17.51 -11.71 29.05
CA ASN A 170 16.64 -12.83 29.40
C ASN A 170 15.62 -13.17 28.31
N VAL A 171 15.07 -12.17 27.63
CA VAL A 171 14.10 -12.38 26.55
C VAL A 171 14.73 -13.13 25.38
N ALA A 172 15.94 -12.71 24.94
CA ALA A 172 16.65 -13.42 23.88
C ALA A 172 17.02 -14.85 24.27
N ASN A 173 17.44 -15.05 25.52
CA ASN A 173 17.75 -16.39 26.04
C ASN A 173 16.53 -17.30 26.11
N GLN A 174 15.35 -16.75 26.44
CA GLN A 174 14.10 -17.51 26.44
C GLN A 174 13.73 -17.94 25.02
N VAL A 175 13.78 -17.03 24.05
CA VAL A 175 13.49 -17.34 22.64
C VAL A 175 14.47 -18.42 22.15
N ARG A 176 15.78 -18.28 22.37
CA ARG A 176 16.75 -19.31 21.95
C ARG A 176 16.44 -20.69 22.53
N ARG A 177 16.04 -20.77 23.80
CA ARG A 177 15.65 -22.05 24.42
C ARG A 177 14.39 -22.62 23.78
N GLN A 178 13.38 -21.79 23.53
CA GLN A 178 12.12 -22.22 22.90
C GLN A 178 12.35 -22.76 21.48
N TRP A 179 13.24 -22.13 20.72
CA TRP A 179 13.52 -22.48 19.32
C TRP A 179 14.72 -23.45 19.17
N GLY A 180 15.35 -23.88 20.26
CA GLY A 180 16.52 -24.78 20.23
C GLY A 180 17.77 -24.16 19.59
N TRP A 181 17.92 -22.83 19.61
CA TRP A 181 19.05 -22.14 18.99
C TRP A 181 20.27 -22.05 19.90
N ALA A 182 21.44 -21.92 19.26
CA ALA A 182 22.71 -21.62 19.93
C ALA A 182 22.65 -20.30 20.72
N ALA A 183 23.49 -20.19 21.76
CA ALA A 183 23.49 -19.05 22.69
C ALA A 183 23.84 -17.71 22.03
N ASP A 184 24.59 -17.75 20.92
CA ASP A 184 25.04 -16.60 20.14
C ASP A 184 24.10 -16.25 18.97
N HIS A 185 23.12 -17.11 18.66
CA HIS A 185 22.18 -16.86 17.57
C HIS A 185 21.48 -15.50 17.74
N PRO A 186 21.49 -14.61 16.73
CA PRO A 186 20.80 -13.32 16.81
C PRO A 186 19.29 -13.50 17.01
N VAL A 187 18.70 -12.75 17.93
CA VAL A 187 17.26 -12.73 18.16
C VAL A 187 16.74 -11.33 17.89
N THR A 188 15.80 -11.20 16.97
CA THR A 188 15.09 -9.94 16.68
C THR A 188 13.72 -9.91 17.36
N ARG A 189 13.08 -8.74 17.40
CA ARG A 189 11.74 -8.59 18.00
C ARG A 189 10.70 -9.49 17.36
N ARG A 190 10.84 -9.84 16.07
CA ARG A 190 9.89 -10.75 15.39
C ARG A 190 9.74 -12.08 16.12
N TYR A 191 10.86 -12.65 16.59
CA TYR A 191 10.84 -13.96 17.23
C TYR A 191 10.19 -13.96 18.61
N THR A 192 9.94 -12.78 19.19
CA THR A 192 9.18 -12.66 20.43
C THR A 192 7.68 -12.84 20.24
N LEU A 193 7.20 -12.93 18.99
CA LEU A 193 5.80 -13.17 18.64
C LEU A 193 5.45 -14.66 18.62
N GLY A 194 6.44 -15.56 18.58
CA GLY A 194 6.18 -16.99 18.41
C GLY A 194 5.56 -17.31 17.05
N ASP A 195 4.59 -18.20 17.04
CA ASP A 195 3.72 -18.55 15.90
C ASP A 195 2.71 -17.44 15.56
N HIS A 196 2.31 -16.61 16.52
CA HIS A 196 1.39 -15.47 16.35
C HIS A 196 2.03 -14.24 15.70
N CYS A 197 2.55 -14.40 14.50
CA CYS A 197 3.32 -13.38 13.78
C CYS A 197 2.65 -12.90 12.48
N PHE A 198 1.42 -13.35 12.21
CA PHE A 198 0.69 -12.97 11.01
C PHE A 198 0.12 -11.55 11.13
N PHE A 199 0.61 -10.63 10.30
CA PHE A 199 0.12 -9.26 10.25
C PHE A 199 -1.21 -9.18 9.48
N GLU A 200 -2.31 -8.86 10.18
CA GLU A 200 -3.66 -8.80 9.61
C GLU A 200 -4.04 -7.43 9.01
N GLY A 201 -3.08 -6.51 8.88
CA GLY A 201 -3.32 -5.18 8.35
C GLY A 201 -3.53 -4.10 9.43
N TRP A 202 -3.87 -2.91 8.98
CA TRP A 202 -4.08 -1.75 9.85
C TRP A 202 -5.55 -1.56 10.24
N ASP A 203 -5.79 -1.31 11.53
CA ASP A 203 -7.13 -1.11 12.07
C ASP A 203 -7.58 0.34 11.92
N TYR A 204 -6.81 1.28 12.47
CA TYR A 204 -7.16 2.69 12.41
C TYR A 204 -5.95 3.62 12.37
N ALA A 205 -6.18 4.81 11.80
CA ALA A 205 -5.34 5.99 11.97
C ALA A 205 -6.18 7.09 12.64
N LYS A 206 -5.84 7.49 13.86
CA LYS A 206 -6.63 8.43 14.67
C LYS A 206 -5.81 9.59 15.20
N VAL A 207 -6.30 10.80 14.98
CA VAL A 207 -5.71 12.04 15.50
C VAL A 207 -5.88 12.10 17.01
N GLN A 208 -4.79 12.39 17.71
CA GLN A 208 -4.76 12.50 19.17
C GLN A 208 -5.27 13.87 19.64
N ALA A 209 -5.40 14.03 20.96
CA ALA A 209 -5.91 15.27 21.57
C ALA A 209 -5.07 16.52 21.22
N ASP A 210 -3.78 16.35 20.90
CA ASP A 210 -2.88 17.44 20.51
C ASP A 210 -3.10 17.97 19.08
N GLY A 211 -4.03 17.37 18.31
CA GLY A 211 -4.37 17.76 16.94
C GLY A 211 -3.23 17.62 15.92
N SER A 212 -2.09 17.03 16.31
CA SER A 212 -0.87 16.97 15.47
C SER A 212 -0.29 15.56 15.39
N THR A 213 -0.44 14.76 16.44
CA THR A 213 -0.04 13.36 16.47
C THR A 213 -1.17 12.48 15.95
N VAL A 214 -0.87 11.59 15.03
CA VAL A 214 -1.75 10.48 14.62
C VAL A 214 -1.21 9.19 15.20
N VAL A 215 -2.07 8.35 15.76
CA VAL A 215 -1.73 6.96 16.09
C VAL A 215 -2.23 6.09 14.95
N LEU A 216 -1.33 5.32 14.36
CA LEU A 216 -1.62 4.27 13.39
C LEU A 216 -1.48 2.92 14.12
N ALA A 217 -2.60 2.23 14.30
CA ALA A 217 -2.68 0.97 15.03
C ALA A 217 -2.99 -0.19 14.09
N SER A 218 -2.31 -1.32 14.29
CA SER A 218 -2.63 -2.57 13.57
C SER A 218 -3.81 -3.30 14.21
N HIS A 219 -4.41 -4.21 13.44
CA HIS A 219 -5.15 -5.32 14.03
C HIS A 219 -4.24 -6.18 14.92
N TRP A 220 -4.85 -7.06 15.71
CA TRP A 220 -4.11 -8.10 16.43
C TRP A 220 -3.37 -8.99 15.44
N PHE A 221 -2.27 -9.62 15.87
CA PHE A 221 -1.55 -10.54 15.00
C PHE A 221 -2.22 -11.91 15.06
N GLY A 222 -2.54 -12.45 13.88
CA GLY A 222 -3.19 -13.76 13.73
C GLY A 222 -2.28 -14.92 14.14
N SER A 223 -2.90 -16.10 14.22
CA SER A 223 -2.25 -17.40 14.42
C SER A 223 -2.02 -18.09 13.08
#